data_AF-A0A832XKW2-F1
#
_entry.id   AF-A0A832XKW2-F1
#
_cell.length_a   1.000
_cell.length_b   1.000
_cell.length_c   1.000
_cell.angle_alpha   90.00
_cell.angle_beta   90.00
_cell.angle_gamma   90.00
#
_symmetry.space_group_name_H-M   'P 1'
#
loop_
_entity.id
_entity.type
_entity.pdbx_description
1 polymer ?
#
loop_
_entity_poly.entity_id
_entity_poly.type
_entity_poly.pdbx_seq_one_letter_code
_entity_poly.pdbx_strand_id
1 'polypeptide(L)'
;PRMQFVIKLHPDELDRFHREFIRKLGLENITIVKDINIQELIIASDLIINVYSTAGIEALSLGKPVVSINANFPDSYFPNGTGAYIVRHTKHLKEAINTIVIDRRYPSPERIKRGNKYYIKEVGEKACKNVAKLIDKMVE
;
A
#
# COMPACT_ATOMS: atom_id res chain seq x y z
N PRO A 1 -8.06 -2.06 -21.35
CA PRO A 1 -6.87 -2.83 -20.90
C PRO A 1 -7.21 -3.60 -19.61
N ARG A 2 -6.57 -4.75 -19.33
CA ARG A 2 -6.93 -5.63 -18.20
C ARG A 2 -6.38 -5.19 -16.82
N MET A 3 -5.47 -4.22 -16.78
CA MET A 3 -4.82 -3.75 -15.54
C MET A 3 -4.55 -2.26 -15.64
N GLN A 4 -5.03 -1.44 -14.71
CA GLN A 4 -4.77 0.00 -14.63
C GLN A 4 -3.70 0.28 -13.59
N PHE A 5 -2.74 1.15 -13.89
CA PHE A 5 -1.71 1.55 -12.92
C PHE A 5 -2.03 2.93 -12.35
N VAL A 6 -2.19 3.03 -11.04
CA VAL A 6 -2.54 4.28 -10.35
C VAL A 6 -1.35 4.74 -9.53
N ILE A 7 -0.87 5.96 -9.79
CA ILE A 7 0.19 6.62 -9.03
C ILE A 7 -0.47 7.62 -8.08
N LYS A 8 -0.43 7.33 -6.78
CA LYS A 8 -0.85 8.26 -5.74
C LYS A 8 0.34 9.09 -5.26
N LEU A 9 0.27 10.39 -5.47
CA LEU A 9 1.32 11.33 -5.07
C LEU A 9 1.25 11.69 -3.59
N HIS A 10 2.40 12.03 -3.01
CA HIS A 10 2.43 12.75 -1.73
C HIS A 10 1.81 14.15 -1.88
N PRO A 11 1.18 14.74 -0.85
CA PRO A 11 0.66 16.12 -0.90
C PRO A 11 1.70 17.16 -1.33
N ASP A 12 2.97 16.97 -0.96
CA ASP A 12 4.07 17.88 -1.35
C ASP A 12 4.74 17.52 -2.68
N GLU A 13 4.34 16.41 -3.30
CA GLU A 13 4.94 15.94 -4.55
C GLU A 13 4.31 16.63 -5.77
N LEU A 14 5.15 17.00 -6.72
CA LEU A 14 4.74 17.61 -7.99
C LEU A 14 4.51 16.53 -9.04
N ASP A 15 3.36 16.57 -9.71
CA ASP A 15 2.99 15.60 -10.74
C ASP A 15 3.79 15.74 -12.04
N ARG A 16 4.42 16.91 -12.26
CA ARG A 16 5.17 17.24 -13.48
C ARG A 16 6.18 16.17 -13.87
N PHE A 17 7.00 15.70 -12.92
CA PHE A 17 8.03 14.70 -13.21
C PHE A 17 7.41 13.36 -13.64
N HIS A 18 6.36 12.91 -12.96
CA HIS A 18 5.62 11.71 -13.32
C HIS A 18 5.05 11.79 -14.73
N ARG A 19 4.36 12.89 -15.07
CA ARG A 19 3.81 13.11 -16.40
C ARG A 19 4.88 13.14 -17.48
N GLU A 20 6.02 13.76 -17.19
CA GLU A 20 7.14 13.82 -18.11
C GLU A 20 7.71 12.43 -18.40
N PHE A 21 7.91 11.60 -17.37
CA PHE A 21 8.37 10.21 -17.55
C PHE A 21 7.36 9.35 -18.30
N ILE A 22 6.07 9.45 -17.95
CA ILE A 22 5.00 8.72 -18.65
C ILE A 22 5.02 9.05 -20.15
N ARG A 23 5.10 10.35 -20.50
CA ARG A 23 5.16 10.81 -21.89
C ARG A 23 6.44 10.34 -22.58
N LYS A 24 7.61 10.53 -21.95
CA LYS A 24 8.91 10.16 -22.53
C LYS A 24 9.01 8.67 -22.83
N LEU A 25 8.43 7.83 -21.98
CA LEU A 25 8.45 6.38 -22.11
C LEU A 25 7.28 5.83 -22.93
N GLY A 26 6.37 6.69 -23.43
CA GLY A 26 5.20 6.28 -24.19
C GLY A 26 4.27 5.35 -23.41
N LEU A 27 4.16 5.56 -22.09
CA LEU A 27 3.37 4.68 -21.23
C LEU A 27 1.89 5.07 -21.30
N GLU A 28 1.04 4.07 -21.51
CA GLU A 28 -0.41 4.22 -21.51
C GLU A 28 -1.03 3.59 -20.27
N ASN A 29 -2.31 3.92 -20.02
CA ASN A 29 -3.12 3.32 -18.96
C ASN A 29 -2.57 3.54 -17.53
N ILE A 30 -2.01 4.74 -17.32
CA ILE A 30 -1.56 5.24 -16.02
C ILE A 30 -2.48 6.38 -15.60
N THR A 31 -2.89 6.39 -14.33
CA THR A 31 -3.65 7.48 -13.73
C THR A 31 -2.87 8.06 -12.56
N ILE A 32 -2.67 9.37 -12.56
CA ILE A 32 -2.04 10.08 -11.44
C ILE A 32 -3.15 10.71 -10.60
N VAL A 33 -3.11 10.48 -9.29
CA VAL A 33 -4.05 11.03 -8.32
C VAL A 33 -3.29 11.65 -7.14
N LYS A 34 -3.86 12.68 -6.52
CA LYS A 34 -3.22 13.40 -5.42
C LYS A 34 -4.18 13.61 -4.23
N ASP A 35 -5.34 14.18 -4.44
CA ASP A 35 -6.25 14.52 -3.32
C ASP A 35 -7.39 13.50 -3.20
N ILE A 36 -7.02 12.27 -2.83
CA ILE A 36 -7.96 11.15 -2.68
C ILE A 36 -7.64 10.36 -1.42
N ASN A 37 -8.69 9.85 -0.76
CA ASN A 37 -8.56 9.01 0.42
C ASN A 37 -7.78 7.73 0.07
N ILE A 38 -6.65 7.52 0.76
CA ILE A 38 -5.78 6.36 0.51
C ILE A 38 -6.47 5.03 0.81
N GLN A 39 -7.39 5.00 1.77
CA GLN A 39 -8.10 3.78 2.17
C GLN A 39 -9.03 3.30 1.06
N GLU A 40 -9.75 4.23 0.41
CA GLU A 40 -10.61 3.93 -0.73
C GLU A 40 -9.81 3.37 -1.90
N LEU A 41 -8.66 3.98 -2.21
CA LEU A 41 -7.73 3.47 -3.22
C LEU A 41 -7.23 2.06 -2.88
N ILE A 42 -6.86 1.82 -1.63
CA ILE A 42 -6.38 0.51 -1.18
C ILE A 42 -7.47 -0.56 -1.35
N ILE A 43 -8.72 -0.25 -0.96
CA ILE A 43 -9.85 -1.17 -1.10
C ILE A 43 -10.11 -1.51 -2.58
N ALA A 44 -10.01 -0.52 -3.47
CA ALA A 44 -10.23 -0.70 -4.91
C ALA A 44 -9.08 -1.44 -5.63
N SER A 45 -7.89 -1.54 -5.02
CA SER A 45 -6.70 -2.10 -5.67
C SER A 45 -6.55 -3.62 -5.46
N ASP A 46 -6.02 -4.32 -6.46
CA ASP A 46 -5.64 -5.73 -6.36
C ASP A 46 -4.25 -5.93 -5.72
N LEU A 47 -3.36 -4.97 -5.90
CA LEU A 47 -1.99 -4.96 -5.38
C LEU A 47 -1.58 -3.53 -5.01
N ILE A 48 -0.87 -3.39 -3.89
CA ILE A 48 -0.24 -2.14 -3.49
C ILE A 48 1.26 -2.23 -3.68
N ILE A 49 1.85 -1.22 -4.32
CA ILE A 49 3.30 -1.08 -4.45
C ILE A 49 3.68 0.20 -3.72
N ASN A 50 4.65 0.13 -2.81
CA ASN A 50 5.14 1.29 -2.09
C ASN A 50 6.66 1.35 -2.05
N VAL A 51 7.18 2.52 -1.68
CA VAL A 51 8.57 2.74 -1.32
C VAL A 51 8.58 3.10 0.16
N TYR A 52 8.94 2.15 1.02
CA TYR A 52 9.10 2.33 2.47
C TYR A 52 8.02 3.22 3.15
N SER A 53 6.73 2.92 2.93
CA SER A 53 5.61 3.74 3.43
C SER A 53 4.68 2.96 4.38
N THR A 54 4.20 3.63 5.43
CA THR A 54 3.22 3.09 6.39
C THR A 54 1.89 2.70 5.74
N ALA A 55 1.55 3.26 4.57
CA ALA A 55 0.37 2.87 3.80
C ALA A 55 0.37 1.38 3.42
N GLY A 56 1.53 0.74 3.36
CA GLY A 56 1.62 -0.71 3.19
C GLY A 56 1.04 -1.49 4.37
N ILE A 57 1.14 -0.96 5.60
CA ILE A 57 0.60 -1.62 6.80
C ILE A 57 -0.93 -1.56 6.76
N GLU A 58 -1.47 -0.40 6.37
CA GLU A 58 -2.92 -0.23 6.14
C GLU A 58 -3.43 -1.22 5.08
N ALA A 59 -2.70 -1.39 3.97
CA ALA A 59 -3.03 -2.36 2.94
C ALA A 59 -3.08 -3.80 3.46
N LEU A 60 -2.06 -4.23 4.21
CA LEU A 60 -2.04 -5.54 4.84
C LEU A 60 -3.19 -5.72 5.83
N SER A 61 -3.61 -4.65 6.52
CA SER A 61 -4.78 -4.66 7.42
C SER A 61 -6.11 -4.89 6.72
N LEU A 62 -6.18 -4.45 5.46
CA LEU A 62 -7.32 -4.68 4.61
C LEU A 62 -7.21 -6.01 3.85
N GLY A 63 -6.15 -6.79 4.09
CA GLY A 63 -5.91 -8.08 3.45
C GLY A 63 -5.42 -7.95 2.01
N LYS A 64 -4.86 -6.81 1.66
CA LYS A 64 -4.30 -6.55 0.33
C LYS A 64 -2.83 -6.97 0.29
N PRO A 65 -2.38 -7.64 -0.79
CA PRO A 65 -0.95 -7.92 -0.96
C PRO A 65 -0.19 -6.62 -1.21
N VAL A 66 1.06 -6.59 -0.73
CA VAL A 66 1.96 -5.42 -0.81
C VAL A 66 3.30 -5.85 -1.38
N VAL A 67 3.79 -5.11 -2.37
CA VAL A 67 5.18 -5.16 -2.81
C VAL A 67 5.89 -3.91 -2.31
N SER A 68 6.81 -4.05 -1.37
CA SER A 68 7.57 -2.94 -0.81
C SER A 68 8.95 -2.88 -1.43
N ILE A 69 9.22 -1.79 -2.17
CA ILE A 69 10.54 -1.51 -2.73
C ILE A 69 11.40 -0.92 -1.62
N ASN A 70 12.40 -1.69 -1.18
CA ASN A 70 13.32 -1.30 -0.13
C ASN A 70 14.78 -1.43 -0.61
N ALA A 71 15.17 -0.60 -1.57
CA ALA A 71 16.51 -0.63 -2.14
C ALA A 71 17.59 -0.10 -1.19
N ASN A 72 17.25 0.82 -0.28
CA ASN A 72 18.22 1.61 0.49
C ASN A 72 17.96 1.70 2.01
N PHE A 73 16.96 1.02 2.59
CA PHE A 73 16.70 1.08 4.05
C PHE A 73 17.18 -0.17 4.80
N PRO A 74 17.76 0.02 6.00
CA PRO A 74 18.56 -1.02 6.66
C PRO A 74 17.76 -2.24 7.10
N ASP A 75 16.47 -2.14 7.41
CA ASP A 75 15.58 -3.30 7.59
C ASP A 75 14.13 -2.92 7.28
N SER A 76 13.35 -3.88 6.77
CA SER A 76 11.93 -3.66 6.51
C SER A 76 11.12 -3.91 7.78
N TYR A 77 10.29 -2.95 8.19
CA TYR A 77 9.32 -3.14 9.27
C TYR A 77 8.14 -4.04 8.87
N PHE A 78 8.03 -4.42 7.58
CA PHE A 78 7.04 -5.39 7.12
C PHE A 78 7.47 -6.83 7.46
N PRO A 79 6.58 -7.66 8.04
CA PRO A 79 6.85 -9.07 8.24
C PRO A 79 6.87 -9.78 6.88
N ASN A 80 8.03 -10.30 6.50
CA ASN A 80 8.18 -11.00 5.22
C ASN A 80 7.28 -12.25 5.18
N GLY A 81 6.56 -12.47 4.07
CA GLY A 81 5.82 -13.72 3.83
C GLY A 81 4.36 -13.76 4.28
N THR A 82 3.80 -12.71 4.88
CA THR A 82 2.36 -12.62 5.22
C THR A 82 1.60 -11.65 4.31
N GLY A 83 1.87 -11.72 3.00
CA GLY A 83 1.29 -10.82 2.00
C GLY A 83 2.15 -9.60 1.66
N ALA A 84 3.23 -9.38 2.41
CA ALA A 84 4.27 -8.41 2.08
C ALA A 84 5.44 -9.08 1.36
N TYR A 85 5.85 -8.50 0.23
CA TYR A 85 6.95 -8.94 -0.60
C TYR A 85 7.99 -7.81 -0.64
N ILE A 86 9.13 -8.02 0.02
CA ILE A 86 10.18 -7.00 0.12
C ILE A 86 11.14 -7.17 -1.05
N VAL A 87 11.27 -6.13 -1.85
CA VAL A 87 12.02 -6.12 -3.10
C VAL A 87 13.17 -5.14 -3.00
N ARG A 88 14.42 -5.62 -3.10
CA ARG A 88 15.62 -4.77 -3.08
C ARG A 88 16.13 -4.38 -4.47
N HIS A 89 15.72 -5.13 -5.50
CA HIS A 89 16.17 -4.93 -6.89
C HIS A 89 15.00 -4.98 -7.87
N THR A 90 15.10 -4.18 -8.94
CA THR A 90 14.05 -4.04 -9.97
C THR A 90 13.67 -5.37 -10.64
N LYS A 91 14.58 -6.33 -10.79
CA LYS A 91 14.28 -7.67 -11.33
C LYS A 91 13.19 -8.39 -10.51
N HIS A 92 13.28 -8.31 -9.19
CA HIS A 92 12.36 -9.00 -8.28
C HIS A 92 10.99 -8.30 -8.21
N LEU A 93 10.89 -7.02 -8.63
CA LEU A 93 9.62 -6.30 -8.71
C LEU A 93 8.70 -6.93 -9.76
N LYS A 94 9.23 -7.20 -10.95
CA LYS A 94 8.47 -7.80 -12.06
C LYS A 94 7.97 -9.20 -11.70
N GLU A 95 8.82 -10.00 -11.07
CA GLU A 95 8.49 -11.35 -10.60
C GLU A 95 7.35 -11.31 -9.56
N ALA A 96 7.42 -10.39 -8.60
CA ALA A 96 6.38 -10.23 -7.58
C ALA A 96 5.04 -9.79 -8.18
N ILE A 97 5.04 -8.80 -9.08
CA ILE A 97 3.81 -8.32 -9.74
C ILE A 97 3.16 -9.44 -10.56
N ASN A 98 3.94 -10.19 -11.35
CA ASN A 98 3.40 -11.30 -12.14
C ASN A 98 2.79 -12.38 -11.24
N THR A 99 3.49 -12.76 -10.18
CA THR A 99 3.01 -13.77 -9.23
C THR A 99 1.68 -13.35 -8.57
N ILE A 100 1.53 -12.07 -8.22
CA ILE A 100 0.37 -11.58 -7.48
C ILE A 100 -0.81 -11.26 -8.40
N VAL A 101 -0.58 -10.49 -9.47
CA VAL A 101 -1.65 -9.95 -10.32
C VAL A 101 -2.05 -10.95 -11.41
N ILE A 102 -1.07 -11.61 -12.04
CA ILE A 102 -1.30 -12.52 -13.16
C ILE A 102 -1.60 -13.93 -12.66
N ASP A 103 -0.71 -14.49 -11.85
CA ASP A 103 -0.83 -15.86 -11.35
C ASP A 103 -1.80 -15.97 -10.15
N ARG A 104 -2.23 -14.83 -9.59
CA ARG A 104 -3.10 -14.74 -8.40
C ARG A 104 -2.60 -15.59 -7.24
N ARG A 105 -1.27 -15.68 -7.09
CA ARG A 105 -0.59 -16.54 -6.12
C ARG A 105 -0.09 -15.70 -4.94
N TYR A 106 -0.96 -15.52 -3.96
CA TYR A 106 -0.63 -14.88 -2.69
C TYR A 106 -1.53 -15.45 -1.58
N PRO A 107 -1.21 -15.26 -0.29
CA PRO A 107 -2.07 -15.73 0.80
C PRO A 107 -3.46 -15.09 0.71
N SER A 108 -4.51 -15.81 1.10
CA SER A 108 -5.87 -15.24 1.12
C SER A 108 -5.93 -13.96 1.96
N PRO A 109 -6.88 -13.03 1.69
CA PRO A 109 -7.02 -11.80 2.46
C PRO A 109 -7.10 -12.04 3.97
N GLU A 110 -7.76 -13.10 4.42
CA GLU A 110 -7.89 -13.48 5.83
C GLU A 110 -6.54 -13.92 6.42
N ARG A 111 -5.74 -14.65 5.64
CA ARG A 111 -4.38 -15.06 6.05
C ARG A 111 -3.46 -13.85 6.15
N ILE A 112 -3.55 -12.91 5.20
CA ILE A 112 -2.80 -11.64 5.24
C ILE A 112 -3.17 -10.87 6.51
N LYS A 113 -4.46 -10.62 6.74
CA LYS A 113 -4.95 -9.92 7.95
C LYS A 113 -4.46 -10.58 9.24
N ARG A 114 -4.60 -11.90 9.34
CA ARG A 114 -4.19 -12.67 10.52
C ARG A 114 -2.68 -12.62 10.77
N GLY A 115 -1.88 -12.71 9.70
CA GLY A 115 -0.43 -12.62 9.77
C GLY A 115 0.06 -11.25 10.25
N ASN A 116 -0.69 -10.21 9.90
CA ASN A 116 -0.36 -8.82 10.23
C ASN A 116 -1.07 -8.28 11.48
N LYS A 117 -1.82 -9.14 12.21
CA LYS A 117 -2.60 -8.75 13.40
C LYS A 117 -1.81 -8.00 14.47
N TYR A 118 -0.49 -8.18 14.53
CA TYR A 118 0.36 -7.51 15.53
C TYR A 118 0.51 -6.02 15.28
N TYR A 119 0.51 -5.59 14.02
CA TYR A 119 0.50 -4.18 13.63
C TYR A 119 -0.89 -3.56 13.74
N ILE A 120 -1.90 -4.41 13.96
CA ILE A 120 -3.32 -4.08 13.80
C ILE A 120 -4.10 -4.78 14.92
N LYS A 121 -3.59 -4.70 16.16
CA LYS A 121 -4.27 -5.32 17.31
C LYS A 121 -5.64 -4.73 17.56
N GLU A 122 -5.84 -3.46 17.17
CA GLU A 122 -7.14 -2.78 17.22
C GLU A 122 -7.34 -1.95 15.95
N VAL A 123 -8.11 -2.47 14.99
CA VAL A 123 -8.77 -1.65 13.96
C VAL A 123 -10.25 -1.60 14.27
N GLY A 124 -10.79 -0.38 14.23
CA GLY A 124 -12.23 -0.14 14.28
C GLY A 124 -12.54 1.18 14.95
N GLU A 125 -13.77 1.67 14.70
CA GLU A 125 -14.40 2.91 15.20
C GLU A 125 -14.09 3.27 16.67
N LYS A 126 -13.66 2.30 17.47
CA LYS A 126 -13.15 2.48 18.83
C LYS A 126 -11.99 3.46 18.90
N ALA A 127 -11.05 3.54 17.95
CA ALA A 127 -9.92 4.47 18.10
C ALA A 127 -10.40 5.93 18.17
N CYS A 128 -11.14 6.40 17.16
CA CYS A 128 -11.73 7.74 17.17
C CYS A 128 -12.70 7.92 18.34
N LYS A 129 -13.60 6.95 18.60
CA LYS A 129 -14.55 7.02 19.72
C LYS A 129 -13.86 7.07 21.09
N ASN A 130 -12.78 6.33 21.29
CA ASN A 130 -12.03 6.26 22.55
C ASN A 130 -11.24 7.55 22.77
N VAL A 131 -10.63 8.10 21.71
CA VAL A 131 -9.94 9.39 21.77
C VAL A 131 -10.95 10.51 22.05
N ALA A 132 -12.10 10.53 21.37
CA ALA A 132 -13.15 11.51 21.64
C ALA A 132 -13.61 11.45 23.11
N LYS A 133 -13.94 10.24 23.61
CA LYS A 133 -14.30 10.03 25.02
C LYS A 133 -13.22 10.45 26.01
N LEU A 134 -11.95 10.28 25.65
CA LEU A 134 -10.83 10.71 26.49
C LEU A 134 -10.78 12.25 26.55
N ILE A 135 -10.91 12.92 25.40
CA ILE A 135 -10.94 14.38 25.32
C ILE A 135 -12.11 14.93 26.14
N ASP A 136 -13.32 14.37 25.97
CA ASP A 136 -14.51 14.78 26.72
C ASP A 136 -14.25 14.75 28.24
N LYS A 137 -13.61 13.68 28.74
CA LYS A 137 -13.23 13.54 30.16
C LYS A 137 -12.13 14.49 30.63
N MET A 138 -11.31 15.03 29.74
CA MET A 138 -10.21 15.93 30.09
C MET A 138 -10.66 17.41 30.13
N VAL A 139 -11.79 17.72 29.49
CA VAL A 139 -12.34 19.09 29.42
C VAL A 139 -13.52 19.33 30.37
N GLU A 140 -14.04 18.27 31.01
CA GLU A 140 -14.89 18.33 32.22
C GLU A 140 -14.07 18.67 33.47
#